data_AF-A0A6P0I3G1-F1
#
_entry.id   AF-A0A6P0I3G1-F1
#
_cell.length_a   1.000
_cell.length_b   1.000
_cell.length_c   1.000
_cell.angle_alpha   90.00
_cell.angle_beta   90.00
_cell.angle_gamma   90.00
#
_symmetry.space_group_name_H-M   'P 1'
#
loop_
_entity.id
_entity.type
_entity.pdbx_description
1 polymer ?
#
loop_
_entity_poly.entity_id
_entity_poly.type
_entity_poly.pdbx_seq_one_letter_code
_entity_poly.pdbx_strand_id
1 'polypeptide(L)' 'MIELMLIVMRTAYQYRLKPNNELVSTIELWLDLLRRQYNYRLGELFSWWSENRCPVNACPLITPIPQLRNNPDYYS' A
#
# COMPACT_ATOMS: atom_id res chain seq x y z
N MET A 1 -7.62 6.68 -14.88
CA MET A 1 -8.46 6.45 -16.07
C MET A 1 -7.98 5.27 -16.91
N ILE A 2 -6.71 5.24 -17.35
CA ILE A 2 -6.16 4.17 -18.21
C ILE A 2 -6.13 2.79 -17.52
N GLU A 3 -5.57 2.70 -16.31
CA GLU A 3 -5.56 1.47 -15.48
C GLU A 3 -6.97 0.92 -15.19
N LEU A 4 -7.93 1.84 -15.01
CA LEU A 4 -9.30 1.50 -14.71
C LEU A 4 -10.02 0.91 -15.93
N MET A 5 -9.81 1.53 -17.09
CA MET A 5 -10.29 1.03 -18.38
C MET A 5 -9.68 -0.34 -18.69
N LEU A 6 -8.40 -0.56 -18.37
CA LEU A 6 -7.73 -1.86 -18.54
C LEU A 6 -8.34 -2.96 -17.68
N ILE A 7 -8.74 -2.67 -16.44
CA ILE A 7 -9.38 -3.67 -15.56
C ILE A 7 -10.79 -4.02 -16.06
N VAL A 8 -11.59 -3.02 -16.45
CA VAL A 8 -12.92 -3.24 -17.05
C VAL A 8 -12.81 -3.99 -18.38
N MET A 9 -11.80 -3.67 -19.21
CA MET A 9 -11.53 -4.39 -20.44
C MET A 9 -11.07 -5.82 -20.17
N ARG A 10 -10.26 -6.06 -19.14
CA ARG A 10 -9.82 -7.42 -18.77
C ARG A 10 -10.97 -8.26 -18.23
N THR A 11 -11.85 -7.70 -17.39
CA THR A 11 -13.04 -8.42 -16.91
C THR A 11 -14.01 -8.76 -18.03
N ALA A 12 -14.22 -7.83 -18.96
CA ALA A 12 -15.05 -8.05 -20.14
C ALA A 12 -14.42 -9.01 -21.17
N TYR A 13 -13.10 -8.95 -21.38
CA TYR A 13 -12.43 -9.78 -22.38
C TYR A 13 -12.13 -11.20 -21.86
N GLN A 14 -11.52 -11.30 -20.67
CA GLN A 14 -11.07 -12.57 -20.11
C GLN A 14 -12.22 -13.38 -19.50
N TYR A 15 -13.17 -12.71 -18.83
CA TYR A 15 -14.26 -13.36 -18.11
C TYR A 15 -15.63 -13.14 -18.77
N ARG A 16 -15.69 -12.41 -19.90
CA ARG A 16 -16.92 -12.12 -20.65
C ARG A 16 -18.01 -11.44 -19.80
N LEU A 17 -17.59 -10.73 -18.75
CA LEU A 17 -18.49 -10.03 -17.84
C LEU A 17 -18.93 -8.70 -18.47
N LYS A 18 -20.22 -8.40 -18.39
CA LYS A 18 -20.78 -7.08 -18.75
C LYS A 18 -21.27 -6.39 -17.46
N PRO A 19 -20.36 -5.71 -16.74
CA PRO A 19 -20.72 -5.08 -15.48
C PRO A 19 -21.73 -3.94 -15.71
N ASN A 20 -22.76 -3.87 -14.86
CA ASN A 20 -23.68 -2.73 -14.82
C ASN A 20 -22.96 -1.50 -14.24
N ASN A 21 -23.47 -0.29 -14.51
CA ASN A 21 -22.90 0.98 -14.05
C ASN A 21 -22.69 1.01 -12.52
N GLU A 22 -23.61 0.44 -11.75
CA GLU A 22 -23.50 0.33 -10.28
C GLU A 22 -22.37 -0.62 -9.84
N LEU A 23 -22.12 -1.69 -10.60
CA LEU A 23 -21.01 -2.60 -10.33
C LEU A 23 -19.68 -1.92 -10.64
N VAL A 24 -19.62 -1.16 -11.75
CA VAL A 24 -18.43 -0.39 -12.13
C VAL A 24 -18.08 0.63 -11.05
N SER A 25 -19.04 1.42 -10.57
CA SER A 25 -18.78 2.40 -9.51
C SER A 25 -18.34 1.75 -8.19
N THR A 26 -18.89 0.58 -7.87
CA THR A 26 -18.46 -0.21 -6.71
C THR A 26 -17.00 -0.63 -6.87
N ILE A 27 -16.64 -1.23 -8.02
CA ILE A 27 -15.27 -1.65 -8.30
C ILE A 27 -14.29 -0.47 -8.24
N GLU A 28 -14.67 0.68 -8.78
CA GLU A 28 -13.88 1.92 -8.73
C GLU A 28 -13.60 2.35 -7.29
N LEU A 29 -14.65 2.38 -6.45
CA LEU A 29 -14.53 2.72 -5.04
C LEU A 29 -13.56 1.77 -4.32
N TRP A 30 -13.70 0.46 -4.51
CA TRP A 30 -12.82 -0.53 -3.89
C TRP A 30 -11.37 -0.37 -4.36
N LEU A 31 -11.14 -0.14 -5.65
CA LEU A 31 -9.80 0.10 -6.17
C LEU A 31 -9.14 1.32 -5.53
N ASP A 32 -9.89 2.41 -5.34
CA ASP A 32 -9.36 3.60 -4.70
C ASP A 32 -9.06 3.40 -3.21
N LEU A 33 -9.91 2.65 -2.50
CA LEU A 33 -9.64 2.27 -1.11
C LEU A 33 -8.37 1.40 -1.02
N LEU A 34 -8.22 0.41 -1.90
CA LEU A 34 -7.04 -0.47 -1.94
C LEU A 34 -5.75 0.31 -2.26
N ARG A 35 -5.80 1.25 -3.21
CA ARG A 35 -4.65 2.13 -3.52
C ARG A 35 -4.24 2.98 -2.32
N ARG A 36 -5.21 3.58 -1.63
CA ARG A 36 -4.96 4.38 -0.41
C ARG A 36 -4.35 3.52 0.69
N GLN A 37 -4.91 2.33 0.93
CA GLN A 37 -4.39 1.38 1.92
C GLN A 37 -2.96 0.96 1.59
N TYR A 38 -2.68 0.63 0.33
CA TYR A 38 -1.35 0.26 -0.12
C TYR A 38 -0.34 1.39 0.09
N ASN A 39 -0.67 2.61 -0.34
CA ASN A 39 0.20 3.77 -0.17
C ASN A 39 0.45 4.11 1.32
N TYR A 40 -0.57 3.96 2.17
CA TYR A 40 -0.43 4.13 3.61
C TYR A 40 0.57 3.12 4.20
N ARG A 41 0.39 1.83 3.90
CA ARG A 41 1.30 0.76 4.36
C ARG A 41 2.73 0.95 3.85
N LEU A 42 2.90 1.37 2.60
CA LEU A 42 4.21 1.67 2.03
C LEU A 42 4.90 2.83 2.76
N GLY A 43 4.14 3.87 3.13
CA GLY A 43 4.64 4.98 3.94
C GLY A 43 5.13 4.53 5.31
N GLU A 44 4.37 3.66 5.99
CA GLU A 44 4.76 3.08 7.28
C GLU A 44 6.07 2.30 7.20
N LEU A 45 6.27 1.53 6.12
CA LEU A 45 7.51 0.81 5.82
C LEU A 45 8.70 1.77 5.66
N PHE A 46 8.52 2.87 4.92
CA PHE A 46 9.57 3.87 4.75
C PHE A 46 9.90 4.59 6.06
N SER A 47 8.88 4.93 6.88
CA SER A 47 9.09 5.54 8.19
C SER A 47 9.90 4.61 9.08
N TRP A 48 9.46 3.35 9.20
CA TRP A 48 10.16 2.34 9.99
C TRP A 48 11.62 2.18 9.53
N TRP A 49 11.87 2.07 8.23
CA TRP A 49 13.24 1.94 7.72
C TRP A 49 14.08 3.21 7.95
N SER A 50 13.48 4.40 7.89
CA SER A 50 14.18 5.66 8.17
C SER A 50 14.56 5.79 9.65
N GLU A 51 13.69 5.37 10.56
CA GLU A 51 13.88 5.45 12.01
C GLU A 51 14.87 4.41 12.54
N ASN A 52 14.92 3.23 11.90
CA ASN A 52 15.78 2.12 12.32
C ASN A 52 17.15 2.11 11.62
N ARG A 53 17.40 3.02 10.68
CA ARG A 53 18.72 3.16 10.06
C ARG A 53 19.66 3.97 10.95
N CYS A 54 20.78 3.38 11.33
CA CYS A 54 21.92 4.08 11.91
C CYS A 54 23.08 4.07 10.90
N PRO A 55 23.75 5.21 10.61
CA PRO A 55 24.99 5.18 9.86
C PRO A 55 26.00 4.30 10.60
N VAL A 56 26.75 3.46 9.87
CA VAL A 56 27.65 2.42 10.40
C VAL A 56 28.70 2.94 11.41
N ASN A 57 28.89 4.27 11.53
CA ASN A 57 29.86 4.90 12.42
C ASN A 57 29.30 6.08 13.25
N ALA A 58 27.99 6.14 13.53
CA ALA A 58 27.40 7.30 14.22
C ALA A 58 26.32 6.92 15.24
N CYS A 59 26.70 6.33 16.38
CA CYS A 59 26.05 6.69 17.65
C CYS A 59 26.78 6.12 18.88
N PRO A 60 27.28 6.96 19.80
CA PRO A 60 27.40 6.59 21.20
C PRO A 60 26.01 6.77 21.85
N LEU A 61 25.35 5.65 22.16
CA LEU A 61 24.02 5.64 22.79
C LEU A 61 24.09 6.25 24.21
N ILE A 62 23.75 7.53 24.35
CA ILE A 62 23.62 8.24 25.64
C ILE A 62 22.16 8.70 25.87
N THR A 63 21.20 8.19 25.08
CA THR A 63 19.77 8.54 25.20
C THR A 63 18.90 7.31 25.40
N PRO A 64 17.80 7.40 26.17
CA PRO A 64 16.85 6.30 26.27
C PRO A 64 16.28 5.96 24.89
N ILE A 65 16.43 4.70 24.50
CA ILE A 65 15.94 4.19 23.22
C ILE A 65 14.42 4.07 23.33
N PRO A 66 13.63 4.70 22.42
CA PRO A 66 12.17 4.51 22.42
C PRO A 66 11.82 3.05 22.15
N GLN A 67 10.61 2.62 22.51
CA GLN A 67 10.18 1.26 22.19
C GLN A 67 10.25 1.04 20.68
N LEU A 68 11.10 0.10 20.24
CA LEU A 68 11.20 -0.25 18.83
C LEU A 68 9.86 -0.79 18.36
N ARG A 69 9.35 -0.19 17.30
CA ARG A 69 8.20 -0.70 16.59
C ARG A 69 8.59 -2.00 15.88
N ASN A 70 7.75 -3.03 15.97
CA ASN A 70 7.96 -4.29 15.26
C ASN A 70 8.10 -4.05 13.76
N ASN A 71 9.01 -4.80 13.12
CA ASN A 71 9.18 -4.75 11.66
C ASN A 71 7.82 -5.04 10.99
N PRO A 72 7.27 -4.12 10.18
CA PRO A 72 6.03 -4.38 9.46
C PRO A 72 6.27 -5.49 8.44
N ASP A 73 5.62 -6.64 8.64
CA ASP A 73 5.60 -7.72 7.66
C ASP A 73 4.65 -7.36 6.50
N TYR A 74 4.90 -7.92 5.32
CA TYR A 74 4.13 -7.66 4.10
C TYR A 74 2.62 -7.91 4.29
N TYR A 75 2.25 -8.83 5.19
CA TYR A 75 0.87 -9.23 5.43
C TYR A 75 0.24 -8.68 6.73
N SER A 76 1.00 -7.98 7.58
CA SER A 76 0.55 -7.56 8.92
C SER A 76 0.11 -6.10 9.01
#